data_AF-A0A8S9WF63-F1
#
_entry.id   AF-A0A8S9WF63-F1
#
_cell.length_a   1.000
_cell.length_b   1.000
_cell.length_c   1.000
_cell.angle_alpha   90.00
_cell.angle_beta   90.00
_cell.angle_gamma   90.00
#
_symmetry.space_group_name_H-M   'P 1'
#
loop_
_entity.id
_entity.type
_entity.pdbx_description
1 polymer ?
#
loop_
_entity_poly.entity_id
_entity_poly.type
_entity_poly.pdbx_seq_one_letter_code
_entity_poly.pdbx_strand_id
1 'polypeptide(L)'
;LQVRFCEGAHSNLGLLPQKKVCYGLYSTEDVDYENVTITGKLDLSKIGLKTVPYARSAIYFEFYGLEKELNIVESNITIQNSVFKEDVDFSNTEFRKDIEFIGTSFLSRNDFLGANFTRDADFNHANFTGDADFNHANFAGSTYFGSANFAGDAYFNHANFAGSTYFWDANFARDAYFWDANFTYSTYFWDANFARDASFGHANFASYAYFHRANFTGFAHFHRANFTGSTYFGDANFAGDADFNHVNFAYYTDFKDANFAGFAFFTDANFTGFAKFKDANFAGNAFFTAANFNNLASFDSTEFNKVSFTGTTFTNVSLNETDFNQMDVEWSTLKDALVFDGPTYIKLIKNFREMEQFDDADAAYYQYRQLSQRNKKWCWTLQS
;
A
#
# COMPACT_ATOMS: atom_id res chain seq x y z
N LEU A 1 13.09 -11.91 -36.96
CA LEU A 1 12.52 -11.99 -35.60
C LEU A 1 11.11 -11.44 -35.67
N GLN A 2 10.11 -12.32 -35.69
CA GLN A 2 8.70 -11.96 -35.71
C GLN A 2 8.13 -12.26 -34.33
N VAL A 3 7.62 -11.20 -33.69
CA VAL A 3 6.85 -11.24 -32.45
C VAL A 3 5.55 -12.01 -32.73
N ARG A 4 5.30 -13.09 -31.98
CA ARG A 4 3.99 -13.76 -31.94
C ARG A 4 3.16 -13.07 -30.87
N PHE A 5 2.07 -12.42 -31.28
CA PHE A 5 0.93 -12.19 -30.40
C PHE A 5 0.11 -13.47 -30.39
N CYS A 6 -0.09 -14.07 -29.22
CA CYS A 6 -1.05 -15.15 -29.04
C CYS A 6 -2.46 -14.53 -28.98
N GLU A 7 -3.12 -14.44 -30.13
CA GLU A 7 -4.58 -14.56 -30.18
C GLU A 7 -4.94 -16.03 -29.96
N GLY A 8 -5.76 -16.33 -28.96
CA GLY A 8 -6.43 -17.63 -28.86
C GLY A 8 -6.67 -18.17 -27.46
N ALA A 9 -7.76 -17.72 -26.81
CA ALA A 9 -8.62 -18.54 -25.95
C ALA A 9 -9.92 -17.78 -25.57
N HIS A 10 -10.66 -17.25 -26.54
CA HIS A 10 -12.09 -17.02 -26.32
C HIS A 10 -12.82 -18.24 -26.89
N SER A 11 -13.05 -19.23 -26.03
CA SER A 11 -14.16 -20.16 -26.20
C SER A 11 -15.43 -19.36 -26.48
N ASN A 12 -16.31 -19.86 -27.36
CA ASN A 12 -17.57 -19.19 -27.69
C ASN A 12 -18.46 -19.06 -26.44
N LEU A 13 -18.27 -18.01 -25.66
CA LEU A 13 -19.12 -17.67 -24.51
C LEU A 13 -20.53 -17.35 -25.03
N GLY A 14 -21.55 -17.80 -24.30
CA GLY A 14 -22.94 -17.51 -24.65
C GLY A 14 -23.25 -16.01 -24.53
N LEU A 15 -23.95 -15.43 -25.50
CA LEU A 15 -24.38 -14.03 -25.42
C LEU A 15 -25.57 -13.88 -24.46
N LEU A 16 -25.41 -13.05 -23.44
CA LEU A 16 -26.45 -12.68 -22.48
C LEU A 16 -26.76 -11.18 -22.60
N PRO A 17 -27.97 -10.76 -23.00
CA PRO A 17 -28.33 -9.35 -22.95
C PRO A 17 -28.38 -8.85 -21.50
N GLN A 18 -27.85 -7.66 -21.22
CA GLN A 18 -27.87 -7.03 -19.89
C GLN A 18 -29.27 -6.98 -19.29
N LYS A 19 -30.31 -6.89 -20.13
CA LYS A 19 -31.71 -6.86 -19.69
C LYS A 19 -32.11 -8.07 -18.85
N LYS A 20 -31.46 -9.24 -19.05
CA LYS A 20 -31.70 -10.42 -18.21
C LYS A 20 -31.13 -10.24 -16.81
N VAL A 21 -29.92 -9.69 -16.71
CA VAL A 21 -29.29 -9.31 -15.43
C VAL A 21 -30.18 -8.29 -14.71
N CYS A 22 -30.54 -7.19 -15.38
CA CYS A 22 -31.42 -6.16 -14.84
C CYS A 22 -32.78 -6.71 -14.39
N TYR A 23 -33.37 -7.63 -15.15
CA TYR A 23 -34.66 -8.23 -14.78
C TYR A 23 -34.53 -9.03 -13.48
N GLY A 24 -33.50 -9.87 -13.34
CA GLY A 24 -33.26 -10.63 -12.11
C GLY A 24 -33.07 -9.72 -10.89
N LEU A 25 -32.25 -8.67 -11.02
CA LEU A 25 -32.05 -7.69 -9.95
C LEU A 25 -33.35 -6.96 -9.58
N TYR A 26 -34.14 -6.54 -10.56
CA TYR A 26 -35.42 -5.87 -10.34
C TYR A 26 -36.48 -6.79 -9.72
N SER A 27 -36.53 -8.06 -10.14
CA SER A 27 -37.44 -9.06 -9.58
C SER A 27 -36.95 -9.67 -8.27
N THR A 28 -35.80 -9.22 -7.74
CA THR A 28 -35.13 -9.75 -6.54
C THR A 28 -34.78 -11.24 -6.65
N GLU A 29 -34.60 -11.74 -7.87
CA GLU A 29 -34.08 -13.06 -8.15
C GLU A 29 -32.54 -13.01 -8.12
N ASP A 30 -31.92 -14.06 -7.57
CA ASP A 30 -30.47 -14.18 -7.57
C ASP A 30 -29.95 -14.25 -9.01
N VAL A 31 -28.87 -13.53 -9.27
CA VAL A 31 -28.22 -13.45 -10.58
C VAL A 31 -27.03 -14.40 -10.56
N ASP A 32 -27.14 -15.53 -11.25
CA ASP A 32 -26.09 -16.55 -11.32
C ASP A 32 -25.76 -16.85 -12.79
N TYR A 33 -24.57 -16.44 -13.23
CA TYR A 33 -24.09 -16.64 -14.58
C TYR A 33 -22.60 -17.03 -14.61
N GLU A 34 -22.30 -18.06 -15.38
CA GLU A 34 -20.92 -18.51 -15.62
C GLU A 34 -20.63 -18.60 -17.11
N ASN A 35 -19.41 -18.22 -17.53
CA ASN A 35 -18.95 -18.38 -18.90
C ASN A 35 -19.85 -17.70 -19.96
N VAL A 36 -20.34 -16.49 -19.66
CA VAL A 36 -21.18 -15.69 -20.58
C VAL A 36 -20.52 -14.38 -21.00
N THR A 37 -20.96 -13.85 -22.13
CA THR A 37 -20.68 -12.48 -22.56
C THR A 37 -21.95 -11.64 -22.41
N ILE A 38 -21.93 -10.73 -21.44
CA ILE A 38 -22.98 -9.79 -21.16
C ILE A 38 -22.87 -8.61 -22.13
N THR A 39 -23.98 -8.31 -22.80
CA THR A 39 -24.07 -7.32 -23.89
C THR A 39 -25.05 -6.20 -23.57
N GLY A 40 -24.67 -4.99 -23.96
CA GLY A 40 -25.36 -3.74 -23.64
C GLY A 40 -24.91 -3.17 -22.30
N LYS A 41 -25.03 -1.84 -22.18
CA LYS A 41 -24.71 -1.12 -20.95
C LYS A 41 -25.61 -1.56 -19.81
N LEU A 42 -25.02 -1.95 -18.68
CA LEU A 42 -25.72 -2.27 -17.44
C LEU A 42 -25.69 -1.03 -16.56
N ASP A 43 -26.86 -0.47 -16.23
CA ASP A 43 -26.95 0.77 -15.46
C ASP A 43 -28.12 0.66 -14.49
N LEU A 44 -27.80 0.53 -13.19
CA LEU A 44 -28.81 0.30 -12.15
C LEU A 44 -29.66 1.54 -11.86
N SER A 45 -29.17 2.75 -12.18
CA SER A 45 -29.97 3.97 -12.05
C SER A 45 -31.21 3.96 -12.96
N LYS A 46 -31.20 3.14 -14.02
CA LYS A 46 -32.23 3.10 -15.06
C LYS A 46 -33.26 1.98 -14.92
N ILE A 47 -33.15 1.10 -13.93
CA ILE A 47 -34.01 -0.09 -13.85
C ILE A 47 -35.11 0.00 -12.78
N GLY A 48 -35.24 1.14 -12.09
CA GLY A 48 -36.35 1.39 -11.16
C GLY A 48 -36.31 0.54 -9.90
N LEU A 49 -35.11 0.31 -9.35
CA LEU A 49 -34.94 -0.39 -8.08
C LEU A 49 -35.63 0.37 -6.93
N LYS A 50 -35.96 -0.36 -5.86
CA LYS A 50 -36.33 0.28 -4.59
C LYS A 50 -35.14 1.09 -4.07
N THR A 51 -35.42 2.16 -3.34
CA THR A 51 -34.38 2.97 -2.71
C THR A 51 -34.46 2.96 -1.19
N VAL A 52 -33.33 3.29 -0.55
CA VAL A 52 -33.24 3.53 0.88
C VAL A 52 -32.55 4.89 1.15
N PRO A 53 -33.02 5.69 2.12
CA PRO A 53 -32.32 6.91 2.51
C PRO A 53 -30.92 6.61 3.02
N TYR A 54 -29.93 7.40 2.58
CA TYR A 54 -28.55 7.31 3.02
C TYR A 54 -28.06 8.66 3.54
N ALA A 55 -27.63 8.67 4.79
CA ALA A 55 -27.19 9.87 5.47
C ALA A 55 -25.76 10.24 5.02
N ARG A 56 -25.65 11.25 4.14
CA ARG A 56 -24.38 11.87 3.74
C ARG A 56 -24.50 13.39 3.70
N SER A 57 -23.37 14.09 3.83
CA SER A 57 -23.33 15.55 3.74
C SER A 57 -23.63 16.04 2.32
N ALA A 58 -24.08 17.29 2.20
CA ALA A 58 -24.51 17.86 0.92
C ALA A 58 -23.40 17.88 -0.15
N ILE A 59 -22.14 17.98 0.27
CA ILE A 59 -20.97 18.02 -0.63
C ILE A 59 -20.91 16.78 -1.54
N TYR A 60 -21.39 15.62 -1.08
CA TYR A 60 -21.33 14.39 -1.87
C TYR A 60 -22.27 14.44 -3.08
N PHE A 61 -23.42 15.07 -2.93
CA PHE A 61 -24.33 15.32 -4.03
C PHE A 61 -23.77 16.40 -4.97
N GLU A 62 -23.24 17.49 -4.41
CA GLU A 62 -22.79 18.66 -5.18
C GLU A 62 -21.54 18.41 -6.02
N PHE A 63 -20.58 17.63 -5.52
CA PHE A 63 -19.30 17.39 -6.18
C PHE A 63 -19.21 16.04 -6.89
N TYR A 64 -19.90 15.01 -6.39
CA TYR A 64 -19.77 13.64 -6.88
C TYR A 64 -21.07 13.08 -7.48
N GLY A 65 -22.17 13.83 -7.45
CA GLY A 65 -23.46 13.36 -7.98
C GLY A 65 -24.10 12.22 -7.18
N LEU A 66 -23.62 11.94 -5.97
CA LEU A 66 -24.14 10.87 -5.12
C LEU A 66 -25.44 11.30 -4.43
N GLU A 67 -26.54 10.63 -4.76
CA GLU A 67 -27.85 10.97 -4.25
C GLU A 67 -28.03 10.58 -2.77
N LYS A 68 -29.08 11.14 -2.14
CA LYS A 68 -29.46 10.85 -0.75
C LYS A 68 -30.25 9.54 -0.60
N GLU A 69 -30.54 8.89 -1.71
CA GLU A 69 -31.24 7.62 -1.80
C GLU A 69 -30.33 6.64 -2.53
N LEU A 70 -30.06 5.48 -1.94
CA LEU A 70 -29.32 4.40 -2.59
C LEU A 70 -30.29 3.46 -3.30
N ASN A 71 -29.97 3.04 -4.51
CA ASN A 71 -30.65 1.88 -5.13
C ASN A 71 -30.39 0.62 -4.31
N ILE A 72 -31.37 -0.26 -4.15
CA ILE A 72 -31.20 -1.50 -3.36
C ILE A 72 -31.17 -2.70 -4.28
N VAL A 73 -30.12 -3.52 -4.15
CA VAL A 73 -30.04 -4.87 -4.70
C VAL A 73 -30.19 -5.88 -3.55
N GLU A 74 -31.30 -6.64 -3.58
CA GLU A 74 -31.63 -7.69 -2.60
C GLU A 74 -31.17 -9.10 -3.03
N SER A 75 -30.64 -9.21 -4.25
CA SER A 75 -30.22 -10.46 -4.88
C SER A 75 -28.75 -10.76 -4.61
N ASN A 76 -28.40 -12.04 -4.53
CA ASN A 76 -27.01 -12.44 -4.72
C ASN A 76 -26.61 -12.15 -6.17
N ILE A 77 -25.37 -11.74 -6.38
CA ILE A 77 -24.79 -11.63 -7.72
C ILE A 77 -23.59 -12.54 -7.78
N THR A 78 -23.66 -13.59 -8.58
CA THR A 78 -22.57 -14.51 -8.87
C THR A 78 -22.35 -14.53 -10.38
N ILE A 79 -21.37 -13.78 -10.85
CA ILE A 79 -21.01 -13.71 -12.27
C ILE A 79 -19.54 -14.11 -12.42
N GLN A 80 -19.31 -15.35 -12.83
CA GLN A 80 -17.98 -15.95 -12.83
C GLN A 80 -17.49 -16.21 -14.27
N ASN A 81 -16.18 -16.05 -14.50
CA ASN A 81 -15.52 -16.34 -15.78
C ASN A 81 -16.24 -15.71 -17.00
N SER A 82 -16.82 -14.53 -16.80
CA SER A 82 -17.72 -13.89 -17.76
C SER A 82 -17.16 -12.57 -18.26
N VAL A 83 -17.83 -11.95 -19.22
CA VAL A 83 -17.36 -10.72 -19.86
C VAL A 83 -18.47 -9.69 -19.93
N PHE A 84 -18.28 -8.51 -19.36
CA PHE A 84 -19.10 -7.32 -19.64
C PHE A 84 -18.45 -6.55 -20.78
N LYS A 85 -19.15 -6.42 -21.92
CA LYS A 85 -18.60 -5.75 -23.10
C LYS A 85 -18.63 -4.23 -23.01
N GLU A 86 -19.73 -3.68 -22.49
CA GLU A 86 -19.98 -2.25 -22.40
C GLU A 86 -19.96 -1.76 -20.95
N ASP A 87 -20.13 -0.43 -20.76
CA ASP A 87 -20.11 0.23 -19.44
C ASP A 87 -21.04 -0.46 -18.42
N VAL A 88 -20.54 -0.57 -17.19
CA VAL A 88 -21.28 -1.04 -16.01
C VAL A 88 -21.36 0.10 -15.01
N ASP A 89 -22.58 0.44 -14.58
CA ASP A 89 -22.88 1.46 -13.58
C ASP A 89 -23.66 0.86 -12.40
N PHE A 90 -22.91 0.72 -11.31
CA PHE A 90 -23.31 0.30 -9.97
C PHE A 90 -23.17 1.43 -8.95
N SER A 91 -22.98 2.67 -9.41
CA SER A 91 -22.84 3.83 -8.54
C SER A 91 -24.08 4.00 -7.66
N ASN A 92 -23.89 4.61 -6.48
CA ASN A 92 -24.97 4.97 -5.57
C ASN A 92 -25.96 3.81 -5.28
N THR A 93 -25.43 2.59 -5.11
CA THR A 93 -26.21 1.35 -4.92
C THR A 93 -25.80 0.62 -3.63
N GLU A 94 -26.77 0.11 -2.87
CA GLU A 94 -26.61 -0.80 -1.73
C GLU A 94 -26.84 -2.26 -2.15
N PHE A 95 -25.79 -3.07 -2.06
CA PHE A 95 -25.83 -4.51 -2.23
C PHE A 95 -26.03 -5.18 -0.86
N ARG A 96 -27.20 -5.77 -0.64
CA ARG A 96 -27.60 -6.37 0.65
C ARG A 96 -27.12 -7.80 0.87
N LYS A 97 -26.59 -8.40 -0.18
CA LYS A 97 -26.06 -9.76 -0.20
C LYS A 97 -24.67 -9.78 -0.84
N ASP A 98 -24.05 -10.95 -0.84
CA ASP A 98 -22.72 -11.15 -1.42
C ASP A 98 -22.73 -10.83 -2.92
N ILE A 99 -21.62 -10.26 -3.40
CA ILE A 99 -21.36 -10.07 -4.82
C ILE A 99 -20.06 -10.78 -5.22
N GLU A 100 -20.08 -11.48 -6.33
CA GLU A 100 -18.96 -12.22 -6.88
C GLU A 100 -18.84 -11.95 -8.38
N PHE A 101 -17.67 -11.44 -8.77
CA PHE A 101 -17.24 -11.20 -10.14
C PHE A 101 -15.93 -11.95 -10.43
N ILE A 102 -15.81 -13.17 -9.92
CA ILE A 102 -14.56 -13.96 -9.95
C ILE A 102 -14.18 -14.30 -11.39
N GLY A 103 -12.96 -13.95 -11.80
CA GLY A 103 -12.48 -14.20 -13.16
C GLY A 103 -13.22 -13.40 -14.25
N THR A 104 -14.06 -12.43 -13.87
CA THR A 104 -14.89 -11.68 -14.81
C THR A 104 -14.12 -10.51 -15.41
N SER A 105 -14.23 -10.34 -16.72
CA SER A 105 -13.60 -9.25 -17.47
C SER A 105 -14.59 -8.12 -17.76
N PHE A 106 -14.24 -6.92 -17.36
CA PHE A 106 -14.96 -5.69 -17.67
C PHE A 106 -14.22 -4.93 -18.77
N LEU A 107 -14.82 -4.92 -19.97
CA LEU A 107 -14.15 -4.41 -21.18
C LEU A 107 -14.25 -2.88 -21.38
N SER A 108 -15.04 -2.21 -20.54
CA SER A 108 -15.30 -0.77 -20.60
C SER A 108 -15.24 -0.17 -19.19
N ARG A 109 -15.76 1.06 -18.99
CA ARG A 109 -15.74 1.74 -17.68
C ARG A 109 -16.65 1.03 -16.68
N ASN A 110 -16.21 0.99 -15.42
CA ASN A 110 -16.91 0.35 -14.31
C ASN A 110 -17.05 1.33 -13.18
N ASP A 111 -18.28 1.69 -12.87
CA ASP A 111 -18.60 2.71 -11.89
C ASP A 111 -19.24 2.06 -10.66
N PHE A 112 -18.55 2.11 -9.53
CA PHE A 112 -18.99 1.72 -8.20
C PHE A 112 -18.92 2.91 -7.24
N LEU A 113 -18.92 4.15 -7.76
CA LEU A 113 -18.82 5.38 -6.98
C LEU A 113 -19.90 5.40 -5.89
N GLY A 114 -19.46 5.48 -4.63
CA GLY A 114 -20.37 5.52 -3.48
C GLY A 114 -21.24 4.27 -3.28
N ALA A 115 -20.88 3.13 -3.88
CA ALA A 115 -21.57 1.85 -3.67
C ALA A 115 -21.38 1.34 -2.23
N ASN A 116 -22.39 0.65 -1.69
CA ASN A 116 -22.40 0.10 -0.34
C ASN A 116 -22.58 -1.42 -0.38
N PHE A 117 -21.53 -2.17 -0.07
CA PHE A 117 -21.56 -3.63 0.03
C PHE A 117 -21.74 -4.01 1.49
N THR A 118 -22.92 -4.51 1.85
CA THR A 118 -23.23 -4.85 3.25
C THR A 118 -22.66 -6.21 3.68
N ARG A 119 -22.18 -6.99 2.70
CA ARG A 119 -21.60 -8.32 2.84
C ARG A 119 -20.26 -8.40 2.09
N ASP A 120 -19.77 -9.60 1.83
CA ASP A 120 -18.48 -9.79 1.18
C ASP A 120 -18.59 -9.41 -0.32
N ALA A 121 -17.51 -8.86 -0.85
CA ALA A 121 -17.40 -8.49 -2.25
C ALA A 121 -16.15 -9.12 -2.87
N ASP A 122 -16.36 -10.05 -3.82
CA ASP A 122 -15.30 -10.82 -4.44
C ASP A 122 -15.10 -10.45 -5.92
N PHE A 123 -13.93 -9.89 -6.22
CA PHE A 123 -13.42 -9.55 -7.53
C PHE A 123 -12.08 -10.27 -7.81
N ASN A 124 -11.83 -11.41 -7.16
CA ASN A 124 -10.62 -12.20 -7.39
C ASN A 124 -10.50 -12.56 -8.88
N HIS A 125 -9.30 -12.42 -9.43
CA HIS A 125 -9.02 -12.66 -10.86
C HIS A 125 -9.84 -11.80 -11.84
N ALA A 126 -10.57 -10.77 -11.38
CA ALA A 126 -11.30 -9.87 -12.25
C ALA A 126 -10.34 -9.04 -13.11
N ASN A 127 -10.77 -8.67 -14.32
CA ASN A 127 -9.97 -7.89 -15.25
C ASN A 127 -10.71 -6.62 -15.65
N PHE A 128 -10.29 -5.48 -15.09
CA PHE A 128 -10.82 -4.15 -15.40
C PHE A 128 -9.99 -3.51 -16.51
N THR A 129 -10.45 -3.62 -17.75
CA THR A 129 -9.68 -3.08 -18.88
C THR A 129 -9.86 -1.57 -19.07
N GLY A 130 -11.04 -1.05 -18.73
CA GLY A 130 -11.29 0.36 -18.54
C GLY A 130 -11.15 0.75 -17.07
N ASP A 131 -11.33 2.03 -16.78
CA ASP A 131 -11.23 2.56 -15.41
C ASP A 131 -12.25 1.87 -14.48
N ALA A 132 -11.81 1.60 -13.26
CA ALA A 132 -12.63 1.04 -12.19
C ALA A 132 -12.74 2.06 -11.05
N ASP A 133 -13.91 2.66 -10.91
CA ASP A 133 -14.17 3.69 -9.91
C ASP A 133 -14.88 3.10 -8.68
N PHE A 134 -14.14 2.90 -7.60
CA PHE A 134 -14.63 2.54 -6.27
C PHE A 134 -14.46 3.70 -5.27
N ASN A 135 -14.33 4.95 -5.75
CA ASN A 135 -14.24 6.10 -4.85
C ASN A 135 -15.47 6.14 -3.94
N HIS A 136 -15.26 6.48 -2.66
CA HIS A 136 -16.32 6.54 -1.65
C HIS A 136 -17.12 5.24 -1.45
N ALA A 137 -16.69 4.10 -2.00
CA ALA A 137 -17.35 2.84 -1.79
C ALA A 137 -17.19 2.39 -0.32
N ASN A 138 -18.22 1.75 0.22
CA ASN A 138 -18.23 1.20 1.56
C ASN A 138 -18.37 -0.32 1.50
N PHE A 139 -17.34 -1.03 1.97
CA PHE A 139 -17.31 -2.48 2.07
C PHE A 139 -17.46 -2.89 3.53
N ALA A 140 -18.64 -3.32 3.94
CA ALA A 140 -18.92 -3.76 5.30
C ALA A 140 -18.31 -5.15 5.60
N GLY A 141 -18.29 -6.02 4.59
CA GLY A 141 -17.67 -7.35 4.64
C GLY A 141 -16.21 -7.36 4.20
N SER A 142 -15.65 -8.55 4.05
CA SER A 142 -14.32 -8.74 3.47
C SER A 142 -14.36 -8.45 1.96
N THR A 143 -13.26 -7.89 1.44
CA THR A 143 -13.16 -7.49 0.04
C THR A 143 -11.98 -8.17 -0.63
N TYR A 144 -12.23 -8.79 -1.78
CA TYR A 144 -11.23 -9.60 -2.47
C TYR A 144 -10.97 -9.07 -3.87
N PHE A 145 -9.72 -8.71 -4.14
CA PHE A 145 -9.15 -8.29 -5.42
C PHE A 145 -7.86 -9.09 -5.70
N GLY A 146 -7.74 -10.29 -5.11
CA GLY A 146 -6.58 -11.15 -5.27
C GLY A 146 -6.37 -11.53 -6.73
N SER A 147 -5.17 -11.33 -7.24
CA SER A 147 -4.84 -11.52 -8.66
C SER A 147 -5.73 -10.75 -9.64
N ALA A 148 -6.42 -9.68 -9.20
CA ALA A 148 -7.18 -8.82 -10.09
C ALA A 148 -6.24 -7.99 -10.97
N ASN A 149 -6.63 -7.74 -12.22
CA ASN A 149 -5.89 -6.94 -13.17
C ASN A 149 -6.63 -5.63 -13.47
N PHE A 150 -6.08 -4.51 -13.03
CA PHE A 150 -6.54 -3.16 -13.37
C PHE A 150 -5.70 -2.64 -14.54
N ALA A 151 -6.19 -2.84 -15.76
CA ALA A 151 -5.52 -2.36 -16.98
C ALA A 151 -5.83 -0.88 -17.28
N GLY A 152 -6.97 -0.38 -16.78
CA GLY A 152 -7.29 1.05 -16.64
C GLY A 152 -6.89 1.58 -15.26
N ASP A 153 -7.18 2.85 -15.00
CA ASP A 153 -6.93 3.45 -13.69
C ASP A 153 -7.85 2.83 -12.62
N ALA A 154 -7.32 2.65 -11.41
CA ALA A 154 -8.05 2.09 -10.28
C ALA A 154 -8.25 3.16 -9.20
N TYR A 155 -9.50 3.52 -8.94
CA TYR A 155 -9.83 4.57 -7.99
C TYR A 155 -10.51 3.99 -6.75
N PHE A 156 -9.91 4.21 -5.59
CA PHE A 156 -10.38 3.78 -4.26
C PHE A 156 -10.27 4.94 -3.26
N ASN A 157 -10.26 6.19 -3.72
CA ASN A 157 -10.12 7.34 -2.84
C ASN A 157 -11.31 7.42 -1.90
N HIS A 158 -11.06 7.68 -0.62
CA HIS A 158 -12.07 7.73 0.43
C HIS A 158 -12.93 6.46 0.54
N ALA A 159 -12.49 5.33 -0.01
CA ALA A 159 -13.17 4.05 0.16
C ALA A 159 -12.99 3.57 1.62
N ASN A 160 -14.05 2.97 2.16
CA ASN A 160 -14.05 2.42 3.51
C ASN A 160 -14.13 0.90 3.45
N PHE A 161 -13.08 0.22 3.88
CA PHE A 161 -13.00 -1.22 4.00
C PHE A 161 -13.14 -1.61 5.48
N ALA A 162 -14.34 -1.99 5.87
CA ALA A 162 -14.65 -2.38 7.25
C ALA A 162 -14.31 -3.84 7.54
N GLY A 163 -14.06 -4.67 6.53
CA GLY A 163 -13.55 -6.04 6.65
C GLY A 163 -12.07 -6.17 6.26
N SER A 164 -11.57 -7.41 6.22
CA SER A 164 -10.21 -7.68 5.71
C SER A 164 -10.17 -7.48 4.19
N THR A 165 -9.07 -6.92 3.68
CA THR A 165 -8.97 -6.50 2.27
C THR A 165 -7.79 -7.16 1.58
N TYR A 166 -8.05 -7.82 0.45
CA TYR A 166 -7.09 -8.69 -0.21
C TYR A 166 -6.78 -8.19 -1.62
N PHE A 167 -5.61 -7.59 -1.81
CA PHE A 167 -5.03 -7.18 -3.10
C PHE A 167 -3.75 -7.99 -3.43
N TRP A 168 -3.61 -9.20 -2.88
CA TRP A 168 -2.45 -10.03 -3.12
C TRP A 168 -2.31 -10.39 -4.61
N ASP A 169 -1.10 -10.36 -5.15
CA ASP A 169 -0.83 -10.58 -6.59
C ASP A 169 -1.63 -9.66 -7.54
N ALA A 170 -2.28 -8.59 -7.04
CA ALA A 170 -3.05 -7.69 -7.88
C ALA A 170 -2.10 -6.89 -8.79
N ASN A 171 -2.51 -6.68 -10.04
CA ASN A 171 -1.75 -5.93 -11.02
C ASN A 171 -2.44 -4.62 -11.37
N PHE A 172 -1.87 -3.51 -10.93
CA PHE A 172 -2.26 -2.16 -11.32
C PHE A 172 -1.35 -1.70 -12.46
N ALA A 173 -1.81 -1.90 -13.70
CA ALA A 173 -1.03 -1.54 -14.88
C ALA A 173 -1.00 -0.03 -15.15
N ARG A 174 -1.94 0.71 -14.54
CA ARG A 174 -2.05 2.17 -14.55
C ARG A 174 -2.02 2.72 -13.13
N ASP A 175 -2.44 3.96 -12.95
CA ASP A 175 -2.35 4.61 -11.65
C ASP A 175 -3.37 4.00 -10.68
N ALA A 176 -2.97 3.85 -9.42
CA ALA A 176 -3.79 3.29 -8.35
C ALA A 176 -3.96 4.32 -7.23
N TYR A 177 -5.19 4.71 -6.96
CA TYR A 177 -5.51 5.81 -6.06
C TYR A 177 -6.26 5.32 -4.84
N PHE A 178 -5.61 5.35 -3.68
CA PHE A 178 -6.14 5.01 -2.35
C PHE A 178 -6.07 6.21 -1.39
N TRP A 179 -6.16 7.43 -1.91
CA TRP A 179 -6.05 8.63 -1.10
C TRP A 179 -7.16 8.67 -0.05
N ASP A 180 -6.79 8.86 1.22
CA ASP A 180 -7.73 8.91 2.34
C ASP A 180 -8.64 7.67 2.45
N ALA A 181 -8.20 6.53 1.90
CA ALA A 181 -8.88 5.26 2.07
C ALA A 181 -8.72 4.74 3.51
N ASN A 182 -9.76 4.13 4.06
CA ASN A 182 -9.75 3.59 5.42
C ASN A 182 -9.85 2.06 5.41
N PHE A 183 -8.81 1.40 5.90
CA PHE A 183 -8.75 -0.04 6.06
C PHE A 183 -8.84 -0.42 7.54
N THR A 184 -10.00 -0.94 7.95
CA THR A 184 -10.29 -1.19 9.37
C THR A 184 -9.61 -2.47 9.89
N TYR A 185 -9.49 -3.50 9.04
CA TYR A 185 -8.82 -4.76 9.37
C TYR A 185 -7.58 -4.99 8.52
N SER A 186 -6.99 -6.18 8.64
CA SER A 186 -5.78 -6.56 7.92
C SER A 186 -5.93 -6.33 6.41
N THR A 187 -4.90 -5.74 5.82
CA THR A 187 -4.86 -5.42 4.39
C THR A 187 -3.64 -6.06 3.75
N TYR A 188 -3.86 -6.73 2.62
CA TYR A 188 -2.88 -7.61 2.00
C TYR A 188 -2.57 -7.15 0.57
N PHE A 189 -1.47 -6.45 0.39
CA PHE A 189 -0.87 -6.04 -0.89
C PHE A 189 0.43 -6.82 -1.19
N TRP A 190 0.62 -7.99 -0.57
CA TRP A 190 1.82 -8.76 -0.86
C TRP A 190 1.87 -9.18 -2.32
N ASP A 191 3.06 -9.16 -2.91
CA ASP A 191 3.29 -9.47 -4.34
C ASP A 191 2.47 -8.61 -5.33
N ALA A 192 1.80 -7.54 -4.87
CA ALA A 192 1.07 -6.64 -5.74
C ALA A 192 2.04 -5.83 -6.62
N ASN A 193 1.66 -5.60 -7.88
CA ASN A 193 2.43 -4.83 -8.84
C ASN A 193 1.74 -3.51 -9.18
N PHE A 194 2.39 -2.40 -8.85
CA PHE A 194 2.01 -1.04 -9.23
C PHE A 194 2.93 -0.57 -10.35
N ALA A 195 2.48 -0.70 -11.60
CA ALA A 195 3.30 -0.40 -12.77
C ALA A 195 3.45 1.11 -13.03
N ARG A 196 2.58 1.93 -12.43
CA ARG A 196 2.61 3.39 -12.45
C ARG A 196 2.48 3.93 -11.02
N ASP A 197 1.97 5.15 -10.86
CA ASP A 197 1.94 5.82 -9.57
C ASP A 197 0.89 5.16 -8.66
N ALA A 198 1.26 4.98 -7.40
CA ALA A 198 0.39 4.39 -6.38
C ALA A 198 0.26 5.36 -5.20
N SER A 199 -0.94 5.88 -4.99
CA SER A 199 -1.21 6.92 -3.99
C SER A 199 -1.99 6.39 -2.80
N PHE A 200 -1.32 6.19 -1.69
CA PHE A 200 -1.85 5.88 -0.36
C PHE A 200 -1.78 7.08 0.60
N GLY A 201 -1.64 8.29 0.06
CA GLY A 201 -1.56 9.49 0.89
C GLY A 201 -2.79 9.66 1.77
N HIS A 202 -2.59 10.02 3.03
CA HIS A 202 -3.63 10.08 4.07
C HIS A 202 -4.39 8.76 4.36
N ALA A 203 -4.04 7.64 3.72
CA ALA A 203 -4.71 6.37 3.97
C ALA A 203 -4.49 5.91 5.42
N ASN A 204 -5.52 5.30 6.00
CA ASN A 204 -5.49 4.77 7.35
C ASN A 204 -5.53 3.24 7.32
N PHE A 205 -4.50 2.59 7.86
CA PHE A 205 -4.42 1.15 8.03
C PHE A 205 -4.54 0.83 9.52
N ALA A 206 -5.74 0.50 9.96
CA ALA A 206 -6.07 0.38 11.37
C ALA A 206 -5.52 -0.91 12.03
N SER A 207 -5.16 -1.89 11.21
CA SER A 207 -4.63 -3.20 11.63
C SER A 207 -3.35 -3.53 10.87
N TYR A 208 -3.04 -4.81 10.68
CA TYR A 208 -1.85 -5.26 9.96
C TYR A 208 -1.89 -4.84 8.48
N ALA A 209 -0.79 -4.26 7.98
CA ALA A 209 -0.64 -3.89 6.59
C ALA A 209 0.53 -4.66 5.96
N TYR A 210 0.24 -5.50 4.98
CA TYR A 210 1.22 -6.37 4.33
C TYR A 210 1.49 -5.89 2.91
N PHE A 211 2.67 -5.33 2.68
CA PHE A 211 3.21 -4.88 1.39
C PHE A 211 4.49 -5.65 1.01
N HIS A 212 4.74 -6.79 1.66
CA HIS A 212 5.97 -7.53 1.43
C HIS A 212 6.03 -8.05 -0.01
N ARG A 213 7.19 -7.96 -0.66
CA ARG A 213 7.38 -8.23 -2.10
C ARG A 213 6.52 -7.41 -3.06
N ALA A 214 5.84 -6.35 -2.60
CA ALA A 214 5.14 -5.45 -3.51
C ALA A 214 6.14 -4.69 -4.40
N ASN A 215 5.76 -4.46 -5.66
CA ASN A 215 6.58 -3.75 -6.63
C ASN A 215 5.94 -2.40 -6.99
N PHE A 216 6.62 -1.30 -6.68
CA PHE A 216 6.25 0.06 -7.03
C PHE A 216 7.18 0.57 -8.13
N THR A 217 6.71 0.52 -9.37
CA THR A 217 7.48 0.97 -10.54
C THR A 217 7.45 2.49 -10.70
N GLY A 218 6.29 3.10 -10.48
CA GLY A 218 6.12 4.56 -10.43
C GLY A 218 6.33 5.14 -9.04
N PHE A 219 5.82 6.35 -8.82
CA PHE A 219 5.88 7.01 -7.52
C PHE A 219 5.00 6.30 -6.49
N ALA A 220 5.59 5.93 -5.35
CA ALA A 220 4.90 5.30 -4.23
C ALA A 220 4.62 6.33 -3.13
N HIS A 221 3.40 6.82 -3.07
CA HIS A 221 3.03 7.95 -2.23
C HIS A 221 2.28 7.50 -0.97
N PHE A 222 2.97 7.47 0.16
CA PHE A 222 2.45 7.17 1.50
C PHE A 222 2.43 8.42 2.41
N HIS A 223 2.46 9.62 1.82
CA HIS A 223 2.48 10.88 2.55
C HIS A 223 1.33 10.97 3.56
N ARG A 224 1.66 11.23 4.84
CA ARG A 224 0.68 11.29 5.94
C ARG A 224 -0.19 10.03 6.10
N ALA A 225 0.21 8.89 5.54
CA ALA A 225 -0.46 7.64 5.82
C ALA A 225 -0.31 7.28 7.31
N ASN A 226 -1.33 6.64 7.87
CA ASN A 226 -1.36 6.26 9.27
C ASN A 226 -1.50 4.74 9.40
N PHE A 227 -0.47 4.10 9.92
CA PHE A 227 -0.43 2.66 10.19
C PHE A 227 -0.55 2.42 11.69
N THR A 228 -1.75 2.05 12.16
CA THR A 228 -1.99 1.78 13.58
C THR A 228 -1.83 0.30 13.96
N GLY A 229 -1.45 -0.55 13.03
CA GLY A 229 -0.98 -1.92 13.29
C GLY A 229 0.44 -2.16 12.77
N SER A 230 0.95 -3.38 12.91
CA SER A 230 2.27 -3.74 12.38
C SER A 230 2.27 -3.71 10.85
N THR A 231 3.34 -3.17 10.27
CA THR A 231 3.46 -2.94 8.83
C THR A 231 4.66 -3.68 8.25
N TYR A 232 4.48 -4.32 7.10
CA TYR A 232 5.48 -5.18 6.48
C TYR A 232 5.72 -4.80 5.02
N PHE A 233 6.81 -4.10 4.74
CA PHE A 233 7.39 -3.81 3.42
C PHE A 233 8.61 -4.69 3.12
N GLY A 234 8.77 -5.82 3.81
CA GLY A 234 9.92 -6.71 3.60
C GLY A 234 10.02 -7.18 2.15
N ASP A 235 11.21 -7.16 1.56
CA ASP A 235 11.47 -7.49 0.15
C ASP A 235 10.69 -6.60 -0.86
N ALA A 236 10.07 -5.50 -0.44
CA ALA A 236 9.37 -4.59 -1.36
C ALA A 236 10.37 -3.85 -2.27
N ASN A 237 9.98 -3.62 -3.51
CA ASN A 237 10.79 -2.90 -4.50
C ASN A 237 10.15 -1.55 -4.83
N PHE A 238 10.79 -0.46 -4.43
CA PHE A 238 10.46 0.92 -4.82
C PHE A 238 11.40 1.35 -5.93
N ALA A 239 11.04 1.04 -7.17
CA ALA A 239 11.85 1.40 -8.34
C ALA A 239 11.73 2.91 -8.68
N GLY A 240 10.53 3.48 -8.47
CA GLY A 240 10.32 4.93 -8.46
C GLY A 240 10.61 5.54 -7.09
N ASP A 241 10.37 6.84 -6.96
CA ASP A 241 10.51 7.55 -5.69
C ASP A 241 9.46 7.06 -4.69
N ALA A 242 9.83 6.98 -3.41
CA ALA A 242 8.96 6.56 -2.32
C ALA A 242 8.82 7.69 -1.30
N ASP A 243 7.59 8.19 -1.13
CA ASP A 243 7.27 9.27 -0.20
C ASP A 243 6.54 8.74 1.03
N PHE A 244 7.28 8.62 2.12
CA PHE A 244 6.81 8.33 3.48
C PHE A 244 6.87 9.58 4.38
N ASN A 245 6.85 10.79 3.82
CA ASN A 245 6.89 12.01 4.63
C ASN A 245 5.66 12.11 5.53
N HIS A 246 5.86 12.52 6.79
CA HIS A 246 4.84 12.61 7.83
C HIS A 246 4.05 11.32 8.09
N VAL A 247 4.56 10.16 7.66
CA VAL A 247 3.91 8.87 7.94
C VAL A 247 3.95 8.59 9.43
N ASN A 248 2.88 7.97 9.95
CA ASN A 248 2.87 7.45 11.32
C ASN A 248 2.84 5.93 11.31
N PHE A 249 3.90 5.31 11.81
CA PHE A 249 3.97 3.89 12.11
C PHE A 249 3.86 3.66 13.62
N ALA A 250 2.67 3.28 14.09
CA ALA A 250 2.40 3.17 15.53
C ALA A 250 3.00 1.90 16.18
N TYR A 251 3.33 0.88 15.39
CA TYR A 251 3.82 -0.41 15.86
C TYR A 251 5.05 -0.88 15.07
N TYR A 252 5.37 -2.16 15.16
CA TYR A 252 6.47 -2.78 14.43
C TYR A 252 6.38 -2.48 12.93
N THR A 253 7.49 -2.05 12.34
CA THR A 253 7.60 -1.75 10.92
C THR A 253 8.79 -2.45 10.32
N ASP A 254 8.54 -3.27 9.29
CA ASP A 254 9.56 -4.09 8.62
C ASP A 254 9.80 -3.58 7.20
N PHE A 255 11.00 -3.10 6.94
CA PHE A 255 11.56 -2.79 5.62
C PHE A 255 12.75 -3.72 5.31
N LYS A 256 12.84 -4.89 5.95
CA LYS A 256 13.96 -5.81 5.73
C LYS A 256 14.06 -6.21 4.26
N ASP A 257 15.27 -6.22 3.71
CA ASP A 257 15.53 -6.58 2.31
C ASP A 257 14.79 -5.68 1.28
N ALA A 258 14.20 -4.55 1.70
CA ALA A 258 13.51 -3.64 0.80
C ALA A 258 14.50 -2.88 -0.09
N ASN A 259 14.17 -2.68 -1.35
CA ASN A 259 14.98 -1.96 -2.33
C ASN A 259 14.35 -0.62 -2.68
N PHE A 260 15.07 0.47 -2.44
CA PHE A 260 14.71 1.84 -2.80
C PHE A 260 15.65 2.31 -3.91
N ALA A 261 15.26 2.08 -5.17
CA ALA A 261 16.05 2.51 -6.32
C ALA A 261 15.88 4.00 -6.61
N GLY A 262 14.67 4.53 -6.42
CA GLY A 262 14.38 5.97 -6.42
C GLY A 262 14.72 6.64 -5.09
N PHE A 263 14.46 7.95 -5.00
CA PHE A 263 14.59 8.69 -3.74
C PHE A 263 13.62 8.16 -2.69
N ALA A 264 14.08 8.08 -1.44
CA ALA A 264 13.25 7.64 -0.32
C ALA A 264 13.10 8.77 0.70
N PHE A 265 11.88 9.28 0.86
CA PHE A 265 11.58 10.40 1.74
C PHE A 265 10.85 9.91 3.00
N PHE A 266 11.42 10.16 4.16
CA PHE A 266 10.88 9.85 5.49
C PHE A 266 10.92 11.10 6.38
N THR A 267 10.81 12.29 5.80
CA THR A 267 10.85 13.56 6.54
C THR A 267 9.68 13.62 7.51
N ASP A 268 9.93 13.96 8.77
CA ASP A 268 8.93 13.99 9.83
C ASP A 268 8.17 12.65 10.03
N ALA A 269 8.74 11.53 9.59
CA ALA A 269 8.16 10.21 9.82
C ALA A 269 8.24 9.83 11.30
N ASN A 270 7.18 9.23 11.84
CA ASN A 270 7.13 8.76 13.22
C ASN A 270 7.11 7.23 13.30
N PHE A 271 8.14 6.64 13.91
CA PHE A 271 8.27 5.22 14.19
C PHE A 271 8.14 4.97 15.69
N THR A 272 6.95 4.57 16.12
CA THR A 272 6.68 4.34 17.55
C THR A 272 7.17 2.97 18.03
N GLY A 273 7.02 1.94 17.18
CA GLY A 273 7.52 0.59 17.44
C GLY A 273 8.94 0.35 16.95
N PHE A 274 9.39 -0.91 17.03
CA PHE A 274 10.66 -1.34 16.44
C PHE A 274 10.63 -1.14 14.92
N ALA A 275 11.58 -0.37 14.39
CA ALA A 275 11.72 -0.10 12.96
C ALA A 275 12.92 -0.88 12.41
N LYS A 276 12.67 -1.75 11.45
CA LYS A 276 13.67 -2.68 10.94
C LYS A 276 13.92 -2.41 9.46
N PHE A 277 15.08 -1.85 9.13
CA PHE A 277 15.60 -1.62 7.79
C PHE A 277 16.75 -2.57 7.45
N LYS A 278 16.90 -3.64 8.24
CA LYS A 278 18.00 -4.59 8.09
C LYS A 278 18.10 -5.11 6.65
N ASP A 279 19.30 -5.17 6.08
CA ASP A 279 19.55 -5.68 4.72
C ASP A 279 18.83 -4.85 3.61
N ALA A 280 18.26 -3.69 3.92
CA ALA A 280 17.64 -2.82 2.92
C ALA A 280 18.70 -2.12 2.04
N ASN A 281 18.34 -1.83 0.80
CA ASN A 281 19.19 -1.10 -0.14
C ASN A 281 18.54 0.23 -0.53
N PHE A 282 19.21 1.35 -0.24
CA PHE A 282 18.85 2.69 -0.67
C PHE A 282 19.82 3.17 -1.75
N ALA A 283 19.58 2.75 -3.00
CA ALA A 283 20.39 3.20 -4.13
C ALA A 283 20.10 4.67 -4.50
N GLY A 284 18.86 5.12 -4.33
CA GLY A 284 18.52 6.54 -4.29
C GLY A 284 18.87 7.16 -2.93
N ASN A 285 18.85 8.50 -2.85
CA ASN A 285 19.13 9.16 -1.57
C ASN A 285 17.96 8.98 -0.60
N ALA A 286 18.28 8.74 0.67
CA ALA A 286 17.31 8.59 1.74
C ALA A 286 17.28 9.84 2.65
N PHE A 287 16.09 10.34 2.97
CA PHE A 287 15.90 11.55 3.77
C PHE A 287 15.05 11.24 5.00
N PHE A 288 15.67 11.04 6.16
CA PHE A 288 15.00 10.85 7.45
C PHE A 288 14.95 12.14 8.27
N THR A 289 15.05 13.29 7.61
CA THR A 289 15.10 14.61 8.26
C THR A 289 13.93 14.78 9.24
N ALA A 290 14.21 15.16 10.49
CA ALA A 290 13.22 15.30 11.55
C ALA A 290 12.35 14.04 11.85
N ALA A 291 12.75 12.85 11.40
CA ALA A 291 12.09 11.61 11.75
C ALA A 291 12.28 11.27 13.24
N ASN A 292 11.32 10.55 13.83
CA ASN A 292 11.36 10.14 15.23
C ASN A 292 11.33 8.63 15.35
N PHE A 293 12.36 8.03 15.95
CA PHE A 293 12.44 6.61 16.26
C PHE A 293 12.35 6.39 17.77
N ASN A 294 11.14 6.08 18.25
CA ASN A 294 10.82 5.97 19.69
C ASN A 294 11.16 4.59 20.28
N ASN A 295 11.69 3.68 19.47
CA ASN A 295 12.20 2.38 19.87
C ASN A 295 13.50 2.11 19.10
N LEU A 296 13.97 0.86 19.10
CA LEU A 296 15.12 0.46 18.29
C LEU A 296 14.84 0.74 16.80
N ALA A 297 15.80 1.38 16.13
CA ALA A 297 15.91 1.44 14.68
C ALA A 297 17.10 0.56 14.26
N SER A 298 16.88 -0.52 13.53
CA SER A 298 17.96 -1.37 13.01
C SER A 298 18.15 -1.08 11.53
N PHE A 299 19.30 -0.51 11.18
CA PHE A 299 19.80 -0.37 9.80
C PHE A 299 20.99 -1.32 9.57
N ASP A 300 20.98 -2.47 10.25
CA ASP A 300 22.09 -3.42 10.17
C ASP A 300 22.20 -3.95 8.74
N SER A 301 23.42 -3.98 8.20
CA SER A 301 23.69 -4.40 6.83
C SER A 301 22.92 -3.62 5.76
N THR A 302 22.37 -2.44 6.10
CA THR A 302 21.73 -1.54 5.13
C THR A 302 22.79 -0.86 4.27
N GLU A 303 22.51 -0.72 2.98
CA GLU A 303 23.33 0.05 2.04
C GLU A 303 22.63 1.38 1.74
N PHE A 304 23.34 2.51 1.91
CA PHE A 304 22.87 3.83 1.51
C PHE A 304 23.77 4.41 0.42
N ASN A 305 23.19 5.01 -0.62
CA ASN A 305 23.95 5.91 -1.47
C ASN A 305 24.28 7.18 -0.66
N LYS A 306 23.26 7.96 -0.33
CA LYS A 306 23.36 9.06 0.64
C LYS A 306 22.19 8.99 1.60
N VAL A 307 22.43 9.34 2.86
CA VAL A 307 21.38 9.42 3.87
C VAL A 307 21.50 10.69 4.70
N SER A 308 20.37 11.34 4.99
CA SER A 308 20.29 12.44 5.95
C SER A 308 19.43 12.03 7.14
N PHE A 309 19.97 12.21 8.34
CA PHE A 309 19.32 12.09 9.64
C PHE A 309 19.30 13.45 10.37
N THR A 310 19.32 14.55 9.62
CA THR A 310 19.34 15.90 10.19
C THR A 310 18.08 16.14 11.02
N GLY A 311 18.23 16.48 12.31
CA GLY A 311 17.10 16.66 13.23
C GLY A 311 16.35 15.37 13.59
N THR A 312 16.81 14.19 13.14
CA THR A 312 16.23 12.90 13.54
C THR A 312 16.48 12.64 15.03
N THR A 313 15.52 11.99 15.70
CA THR A 313 15.71 11.51 17.06
C THR A 313 15.72 9.97 17.10
N PHE A 314 16.64 9.40 17.90
CA PHE A 314 16.71 7.96 18.14
C PHE A 314 16.63 7.68 19.64
N THR A 315 15.78 6.73 20.02
CA THR A 315 15.88 6.10 21.34
C THR A 315 17.06 5.14 21.36
N ASN A 316 17.06 4.16 20.46
CA ASN A 316 18.19 3.26 20.20
C ASN A 316 18.36 3.09 18.68
N VAL A 317 19.59 2.98 18.20
CA VAL A 317 19.90 2.74 16.78
C VAL A 317 21.03 1.74 16.62
N SER A 318 20.87 0.82 15.69
CA SER A 318 21.90 -0.15 15.29
C SER A 318 22.28 0.13 13.84
N LEU A 319 23.59 0.29 13.59
CA LEU A 319 24.19 0.56 12.29
C LEU A 319 25.30 -0.46 11.99
N ASN A 320 25.13 -1.71 12.44
CA ASN A 320 26.16 -2.73 12.32
C ASN A 320 26.28 -3.14 10.86
N GLU A 321 27.50 -3.15 10.33
CA GLU A 321 27.75 -3.53 8.92
C GLU A 321 27.05 -2.61 7.89
N THR A 322 26.51 -1.46 8.31
CA THR A 322 25.89 -0.49 7.40
C THR A 322 26.92 0.11 6.45
N ASP A 323 26.57 0.25 5.17
CA ASP A 323 27.34 0.98 4.17
C ASP A 323 26.68 2.28 3.73
N PHE A 324 27.51 3.28 3.46
CA PHE A 324 27.04 4.60 3.01
C PHE A 324 28.15 5.39 2.29
N ASN A 325 27.82 6.08 1.18
CA ASN A 325 28.77 7.00 0.57
C ASN A 325 28.83 8.35 1.31
N GLN A 326 27.71 8.76 1.92
CA GLN A 326 27.61 9.96 2.75
C GLN A 326 26.46 9.83 3.75
N MET A 327 26.72 10.12 5.02
CA MET A 327 25.71 10.16 6.08
C MET A 327 25.73 11.51 6.78
N ASP A 328 24.70 12.32 6.56
CA ASP A 328 24.52 13.58 7.29
C ASP A 328 23.79 13.30 8.61
N VAL A 329 24.51 13.38 9.72
CA VAL A 329 24.01 13.13 11.08
C VAL A 329 24.86 13.91 12.07
N GLU A 330 24.29 14.31 13.21
CA GLU A 330 25.04 14.90 14.31
C GLU A 330 25.47 13.81 15.30
N TRP A 331 26.70 13.87 15.81
CA TRP A 331 27.13 12.90 16.83
C TRP A 331 26.28 12.97 18.10
N SER A 332 25.78 14.17 18.42
CA SER A 332 24.87 14.43 19.54
C SER A 332 23.64 13.51 19.54
N THR A 333 23.11 13.21 18.35
CA THR A 333 21.95 12.34 18.11
C THR A 333 22.28 10.85 18.30
N LEU A 334 23.52 10.44 18.01
CA LEU A 334 23.93 9.02 18.07
C LEU A 334 24.55 8.62 19.40
N LYS A 335 25.25 9.53 20.10
CA LYS A 335 26.15 9.22 21.22
C LYS A 335 25.54 8.32 22.30
N ASP A 336 24.25 8.49 22.61
CA ASP A 336 23.56 7.76 23.69
C ASP A 336 22.62 6.66 23.14
N ALA A 337 22.35 6.66 21.83
CA ALA A 337 21.42 5.74 21.17
C ALA A 337 22.13 4.62 20.40
N LEU A 338 23.36 4.84 19.95
CA LEU A 338 24.08 3.93 19.06
C LEU A 338 24.54 2.65 19.78
N VAL A 339 24.06 1.51 19.28
CA VAL A 339 24.54 0.19 19.68
C VAL A 339 26.03 0.07 19.30
N PHE A 340 26.86 -0.35 20.27
CA PHE A 340 28.30 -0.37 20.06
C PHE A 340 28.73 -1.44 19.05
N ASP A 341 29.30 -0.99 17.93
CA ASP A 341 30.09 -1.79 17.01
C ASP A 341 31.37 -1.04 16.60
N GLY A 342 32.50 -1.72 16.70
CA GLY A 342 33.82 -1.10 16.51
C GLY A 342 34.01 -0.54 15.10
N PRO A 343 33.86 -1.36 14.04
CA PRO A 343 33.86 -0.92 12.65
C PRO A 343 32.90 0.24 12.37
N THR A 344 31.65 0.18 12.84
CA THR A 344 30.67 1.27 12.67
C THR A 344 31.17 2.60 13.23
N TYR A 345 31.72 2.63 14.44
CA TYR A 345 32.29 3.85 15.01
C TYR A 345 33.42 4.44 14.16
N ILE A 346 34.35 3.59 13.69
CA ILE A 346 35.47 4.05 12.84
C ILE A 346 34.96 4.64 11.53
N LYS A 347 33.92 4.04 10.95
CA LYS A 347 33.30 4.51 9.72
C LYS A 347 32.63 5.88 9.90
N LEU A 348 31.86 6.05 10.98
CA LEU A 348 31.24 7.34 11.33
C LEU A 348 32.30 8.45 11.56
N ILE A 349 33.37 8.16 12.28
CA ILE A 349 34.47 9.12 12.51
C ILE A 349 35.09 9.57 11.19
N LYS A 350 35.28 8.64 10.24
CA LYS A 350 35.80 8.96 8.92
C LYS A 350 34.82 9.88 8.16
N ASN A 351 33.54 9.55 8.16
CA ASN A 351 32.49 10.35 7.55
C ASN A 351 32.46 11.79 8.10
N PHE A 352 32.46 11.96 9.42
CA PHE A 352 32.49 13.30 10.04
C PHE A 352 33.71 14.11 9.59
N ARG A 353 34.89 13.50 9.49
CA ARG A 353 36.10 14.19 8.99
C ARG A 353 36.00 14.58 7.52
N GLU A 354 35.46 13.70 6.69
CA GLU A 354 35.24 13.97 5.26
C GLU A 354 34.19 15.07 5.04
N MET A 355 33.24 15.22 5.97
CA MET A 355 32.24 16.29 6.01
C MET A 355 32.71 17.55 6.78
N GLU A 356 33.98 17.61 7.20
CA GLU A 356 34.57 18.71 7.99
C GLU A 356 33.89 18.98 9.35
N GLN A 357 33.18 17.99 9.89
CA GLN A 357 32.56 17.99 11.23
C GLN A 357 33.56 17.51 12.29
N PHE A 358 34.64 18.25 12.50
CA PHE A 358 35.77 17.83 13.34
C PHE A 358 35.40 17.61 14.82
N ASP A 359 34.53 18.45 15.37
CA ASP A 359 34.09 18.32 16.77
C ASP A 359 33.34 17.00 17.02
N ASP A 360 32.45 16.62 16.09
CA ASP A 360 31.73 15.35 16.13
C ASP A 360 32.67 14.15 15.92
N ALA A 361 33.63 14.27 15.01
CA ALA A 361 34.65 13.24 14.79
C ALA A 361 35.48 12.95 16.05
N ASP A 362 35.92 13.99 16.75
CA ASP A 362 36.73 13.86 17.96
C ASP A 362 35.91 13.33 19.15
N ALA A 363 34.67 13.78 19.30
CA ALA A 363 33.75 13.27 20.32
C ALA A 363 33.43 11.78 20.11
N ALA A 364 33.15 11.37 18.87
CA ALA A 364 32.92 9.97 18.50
C ALA A 364 34.15 9.10 18.75
N TYR A 365 35.34 9.59 18.37
CA TYR A 365 36.61 8.88 18.62
C TYR A 365 36.88 8.69 20.12
N TYR A 366 36.63 9.73 20.93
CA TYR A 366 36.81 9.63 22.38
C TYR A 366 35.90 8.55 22.99
N GLN A 367 34.61 8.53 22.64
CA GLN A 367 33.67 7.53 23.11
C GLN A 367 34.03 6.11 22.63
N TYR A 368 34.41 5.96 21.36
CA TYR A 368 34.92 4.70 20.81
C TYR A 368 36.07 4.14 21.66
N ARG A 369 37.05 4.98 22.01
CA ARG A 369 38.21 4.58 22.83
C ARG A 369 37.79 4.14 24.23
N GLN A 370 36.86 4.86 24.86
CA GLN A 370 36.34 4.49 26.18
C GLN A 370 35.63 3.14 26.16
N LEU A 371 34.70 2.93 25.21
CA LEU A 371 33.91 1.71 25.09
C LEU A 371 34.78 0.51 24.70
N SER A 372 35.72 0.69 23.77
CA SER A 372 36.68 -0.34 23.37
C SER A 372 37.54 -0.82 24.55
N GLN A 373 37.97 0.08 25.44
CA GLN A 373 38.73 -0.28 26.64
C GLN A 373 37.87 -1.05 27.66
N ARG A 374 36.62 -0.63 27.85
CA ARG A 374 35.67 -1.33 28.75
C ARG A 374 35.41 -2.76 28.26
N ASN A 375 35.18 -2.95 26.97
CA ASN A 375 34.90 -4.27 26.39
C ASN A 375 36.13 -5.19 26.43
N LYS A 376 37.35 -4.64 26.27
CA LYS A 376 38.59 -5.43 26.46
C LYS A 376 38.75 -5.96 27.88
N LYS A 377 38.27 -5.24 28.92
CA LYS A 377 38.42 -5.64 30.33
C LYS A 377 37.55 -6.85 30.71
N TRP A 378 36.46 -7.13 30.01
CA TRP A 378 35.60 -8.28 30.28
C TRP A 378 36.15 -9.62 29.75
N CYS A 379 37.03 -9.60 28.75
CA CYS A 379 37.66 -10.82 28.22
C CYS A 379 38.78 -11.41 29.10
N TRP A 380 39.21 -10.71 30.17
CA TRP A 380 40.33 -11.16 31.03
C TRP A 380 39.90 -11.81 32.35
N THR A 381 38.62 -12.16 32.55
CA THR A 381 38.09 -12.67 33.84
C THR A 381 37.55 -14.10 33.85
N LEU A 382 37.94 -14.98 32.91
CA LEU A 382 37.59 -16.41 32.95
C LEU A 382 38.76 -17.34 32.58
N GLN A 383 39.91 -17.17 33.23
CA GLN A 383 40.92 -18.22 33.38
C GLN A 383 41.62 -18.07 34.74
N SER A 384 41.07 -18.73 35.76
CA SER A 384 41.81 -19.16 36.96
C SER A 384 41.16 -20.40 37.54
#